data_AF-A0A093ZK27-F1
#
_entry.id   AF-A0A093ZK27-F1
#
_cell.length_a   1.000
_cell.length_b   1.000
_cell.length_c   1.000
_cell.angle_alpha   90.00
_cell.angle_beta   90.00
_cell.angle_gamma   90.00
#
_symmetry.space_group_name_H-M   'P 1'
#
loop_
_entity.id
_entity.type
_entity.pdbx_description
1 polymer ?
#
loop_
_entity_poly.entity_id
_entity_poly.type
_entity_poly.pdbx_seq_one_letter_code
_entity_poly.pdbx_strand_id
1 'polypeptide(L)'
;YSAPSDTFPTQADTPSFPDLTPTQPLNLLIRATDGKHKSKTRLSTVVTADALEGFFSRYAEVCKAGMSGLKKRDRSKAKARQKAKKKVVAPVGEEKK
;
A
#
# COMPACT_ATOMS: atom_id res chain seq x y z
N TYR A 1 -9.62 -10.90 -59.53
CA TYR A 1 -10.77 -11.33 -58.71
C TYR A 1 -10.34 -12.61 -58.01
N SER A 2 -10.37 -12.79 -56.70
CA SER A 2 -10.68 -11.99 -55.52
C SER A 2 -10.04 -12.76 -54.37
N ALA A 3 -9.33 -12.12 -53.44
CA ALA A 3 -8.87 -12.80 -52.23
C ALA A 3 -10.09 -13.10 -51.32
N PRO A 4 -10.15 -14.25 -50.63
CA PRO A 4 -11.20 -14.51 -49.66
C PRO A 4 -10.94 -13.64 -48.42
N SER A 5 -11.85 -12.71 -48.17
CA SER A 5 -11.89 -11.93 -46.94
C SER A 5 -12.33 -12.83 -45.78
N ASP A 6 -11.37 -13.33 -45.01
CA ASP A 6 -11.60 -13.93 -43.70
C ASP A 6 -12.31 -12.91 -42.81
N THR A 7 -13.63 -13.00 -42.78
CA THR A 7 -14.47 -12.21 -41.89
C THR A 7 -14.57 -13.00 -40.59
N PHE A 8 -13.60 -12.81 -39.70
CA PHE A 8 -13.75 -13.27 -38.33
C PHE A 8 -14.97 -12.54 -37.73
N PRO A 9 -15.93 -13.24 -37.09
CA PRO A 9 -16.97 -12.55 -36.37
C PRO A 9 -16.27 -11.69 -35.33
N THR A 10 -16.49 -10.38 -35.40
CA THR A 10 -16.16 -9.46 -34.31
C THR A 10 -17.06 -9.86 -33.16
N GLN A 11 -16.58 -10.81 -32.37
CA GLN A 11 -17.16 -11.14 -31.09
C GLN A 11 -17.05 -9.85 -30.28
N ALA A 12 -18.17 -9.14 -30.18
CA ALA A 12 -18.33 -8.04 -29.24
C ALA A 12 -18.37 -8.66 -27.84
N ASP A 13 -17.24 -9.19 -27.40
CA ASP A 13 -16.93 -9.40 -26.01
C ASP A 13 -16.81 -7.99 -25.42
N THR A 14 -17.95 -7.39 -25.12
CA THR A 14 -18.00 -6.32 -24.14
C THR A 14 -17.85 -7.08 -22.82
N PRO A 15 -16.67 -7.09 -22.18
CA PRO A 15 -16.58 -7.79 -20.92
C PRO A 15 -17.41 -6.99 -19.91
N SER A 16 -18.62 -7.46 -19.64
CA SER A 16 -19.49 -6.93 -18.58
C SER A 16 -18.89 -7.37 -17.26
N PHE A 17 -17.80 -6.71 -16.86
CA PHE A 17 -17.27 -6.80 -15.52
C PHE A 17 -18.05 -5.78 -14.68
N PRO A 18 -18.92 -6.21 -13.76
CA PRO A 18 -19.68 -5.29 -12.90
C PRO A 18 -18.76 -4.43 -12.01
N ASP A 19 -17.49 -4.80 -11.90
CA ASP A 19 -16.43 -4.04 -11.22
C ASP A 19 -15.93 -2.82 -12.03
N LEU A 20 -16.04 -2.84 -13.36
CA LEU A 20 -15.57 -1.74 -14.21
C LEU A 20 -16.57 -0.57 -14.28
N THR A 21 -17.84 -0.81 -13.97
CA THR A 21 -18.89 0.21 -13.91
C THR A 21 -19.77 0.01 -12.68
N PRO A 22 -19.24 0.25 -11.46
CA PRO A 22 -19.99 0.00 -10.25
C PRO A 22 -21.09 1.05 -10.07
N THR A 23 -22.35 0.62 -10.10
CA THR A 23 -23.53 1.47 -9.81
C THR A 23 -23.64 1.83 -8.32
N GLN A 24 -22.98 1.06 -7.44
CA GLN A 24 -22.96 1.27 -5.99
C GLN A 24 -21.52 1.28 -5.47
N PRO A 25 -21.23 2.03 -4.40
CA PRO A 25 -19.89 2.04 -3.80
C PRO A 25 -19.50 0.63 -3.34
N LEU A 26 -18.33 0.19 -3.78
CA LEU A 26 -17.82 -1.15 -3.49
C LEU A 26 -17.36 -1.25 -2.03
N ASN A 27 -17.75 -2.35 -1.38
CA ASN A 27 -17.37 -2.64 0.00
C ASN A 27 -16.18 -3.62 0.04
N LEU A 28 -15.27 -3.43 0.99
CA LEU A 28 -14.11 -4.31 1.16
C LEU A 28 -14.32 -5.30 2.31
N LEU A 29 -14.04 -6.58 2.05
CA LEU A 29 -14.00 -7.63 3.07
C LEU A 29 -12.56 -7.83 3.55
N ILE A 30 -12.29 -7.46 4.80
CA ILE A 30 -10.98 -7.62 5.43
C ILE A 30 -11.01 -8.82 6.35
N ARG A 31 -10.03 -9.73 6.19
CA ARG A 31 -9.89 -10.95 6.99
C ARG A 31 -8.52 -11.00 7.65
N ALA A 32 -8.50 -11.17 8.96
CA ALA A 32 -7.28 -11.37 9.74
C ALA A 32 -7.33 -12.72 10.46
N THR A 33 -6.19 -13.41 10.50
CA THR A 33 -6.08 -14.71 11.16
C THR A 33 -4.72 -14.85 11.82
N ASP A 34 -4.65 -15.56 12.94
CA ASP A 34 -3.43 -15.72 13.76
C ASP A 34 -2.45 -16.80 13.24
N GLY A 35 -2.60 -17.23 11.98
CA GLY A 35 -1.69 -18.19 11.34
C GLY A 35 -1.74 -19.63 11.87
N LYS A 36 -2.46 -19.92 12.96
CA LYS A 36 -2.50 -21.26 13.57
C LYS A 36 -3.27 -22.27 12.70
N HIS A 37 -2.83 -23.54 12.76
CA HIS A 37 -3.43 -24.66 12.03
C HIS A 37 -4.68 -25.24 12.73
N LYS A 38 -4.69 -25.27 14.07
CA LYS A 38 -5.82 -25.71 14.90
C LYS A 38 -6.30 -24.53 15.74
N SER A 39 -7.62 -24.45 15.98
CA SER A 39 -8.27 -23.37 16.75
C SER A 39 -7.85 -21.95 16.33
N LYS A 40 -7.84 -21.70 15.02
CA LYS A 40 -7.47 -20.40 14.43
C LYS A 40 -8.48 -19.33 14.81
N THR A 41 -8.01 -18.21 15.36
CA THR A 41 -8.86 -17.04 15.59
C THR A 41 -9.02 -16.31 14.26
N ARG A 42 -10.27 -16.13 13.83
CA ARG A 42 -10.62 -15.46 12.57
C ARG A 42 -11.40 -14.20 12.88
N LEU A 43 -10.91 -13.07 12.38
CA LEU A 43 -11.60 -11.79 12.43
C LEU A 43 -11.97 -11.41 11.00
N SER A 44 -13.20 -10.96 10.81
CA SER A 44 -13.72 -10.51 9.52
C SER A 44 -14.51 -9.23 9.69
N THR A 45 -14.23 -8.22 8.88
CA THR A 45 -14.95 -6.94 8.86
C THR A 45 -15.32 -6.58 7.43
N VAL A 46 -16.47 -5.94 7.25
CA VAL A 46 -16.86 -5.31 5.99
C VAL A 46 -16.68 -3.81 6.15
N VAL A 47 -15.93 -3.19 5.25
CA VAL A 47 -15.63 -1.74 5.27
C VAL A 47 -16.26 -1.09 4.05
N THR A 48 -17.06 -0.05 4.28
CA THR A 48 -17.67 0.76 3.23
C THR A 48 -16.70 1.83 2.71
N ALA A 49 -16.99 2.40 1.55
CA ALA A 49 -16.16 3.45 0.94
C ALA A 49 -15.93 4.65 1.89
N ASP A 50 -16.97 5.11 2.58
CA ASP A 50 -16.91 6.29 3.46
C ASP A 50 -16.05 6.06 4.71
N ALA A 51 -16.04 4.82 5.22
CA ALA A 51 -15.32 4.45 6.44
C ALA A 51 -13.88 3.98 6.16
N LEU A 52 -13.47 3.91 4.88
CA LEU A 52 -12.22 3.31 4.45
C LEU A 52 -11.00 4.01 5.06
N GLU A 53 -10.97 5.33 4.98
CA GLU A 53 -9.84 6.13 5.46
C GLU A 53 -9.72 6.09 7.00
N GLY A 54 -10.86 6.16 7.70
CA GLY A 54 -10.91 6.05 9.15
C GLY A 54 -10.54 4.64 9.66
N PHE A 55 -10.87 3.59 8.90
CA PHE A 55 -10.43 2.23 9.21
C PHE A 55 -8.91 2.09 9.07
N PHE A 56 -8.34 2.48 7.93
CA PHE A 56 -6.91 2.28 7.66
C PHE A 56 -6.01 3.15 8.55
N SER A 57 -6.47 4.34 8.94
CA SER A 57 -5.77 5.18 9.91
C SER A 57 -5.60 4.47 11.25
N ARG A 58 -6.70 3.97 11.84
CA ARG A 58 -6.69 3.20 13.10
C ARG A 58 -5.92 1.89 12.96
N TYR A 59 -6.11 1.18 11.86
CA TYR A 59 -5.39 -0.06 11.57
C TYR A 59 -3.87 0.17 11.53
N ALA A 60 -3.42 1.24 10.87
CA ALA A 60 -2.00 1.58 10.80
C ALA A 60 -1.40 1.92 12.17
N GLU A 61 -2.14 2.61 13.05
CA GLU A 61 -1.71 2.88 14.42
C GLU A 61 -1.52 1.59 15.23
N VAL A 62 -2.49 0.68 15.17
CA VAL A 62 -2.41 -0.63 15.83
C VAL A 62 -1.22 -1.44 15.30
N CYS A 63 -1.03 -1.45 13.98
CA CYS A 63 0.09 -2.11 13.33
C CYS A 63 1.44 -1.50 13.75
N LYS A 64 1.58 -0.17 13.80
CA LYS A 64 2.81 0.50 14.23
C LYS A 64 3.14 0.20 15.68
N ALA A 65 2.14 0.22 16.57
CA ALA A 65 2.33 -0.11 17.99
C ALA A 65 2.71 -1.59 18.18
N GLY A 66 2.05 -2.50 17.44
CA GLY A 66 2.30 -3.94 17.51
C GLY A 66 3.63 -4.40 16.91
N MET A 67 4.18 -3.66 15.93
CA MET A 67 5.45 -4.02 15.24
C MET A 67 6.72 -3.50 15.94
N SER A 68 6.63 -3.16 17.23
CA SER A 68 7.76 -2.65 18.02
C SER A 68 8.90 -3.67 18.24
N GLY A 69 8.63 -4.97 18.07
CA GLY A 69 9.62 -6.04 18.23
C GLY A 69 10.59 -6.25 17.06
N LEU A 70 10.45 -5.51 15.95
CA LEU A 70 11.31 -5.68 14.78
C LEU A 70 12.67 -5.00 14.97
N LYS A 71 13.73 -5.65 14.47
CA LYS A 71 15.08 -5.06 14.46
C LYS A 71 15.06 -3.73 13.72
N LYS A 72 15.48 -2.67 14.40
CA LYS A 72 15.62 -1.33 13.77
C LYS A 72 16.52 -1.45 12.55
N ARG A 73 16.07 -0.89 11.42
CA ARG A 73 16.87 -0.78 10.20
C ARG A 73 18.24 -0.19 10.55
N ASP A 74 19.30 -0.79 10.05
CA ASP A 74 20.62 -0.21 10.21
C ASP A 74 20.67 1.15 9.49
N ARG A 75 20.84 2.21 10.29
CA ARG A 75 20.95 3.59 9.82
C ARG A 75 22.38 4.11 9.94
N SER A 76 23.37 3.27 10.25
CA SER A 76 24.77 3.66 10.43
C SER A 76 25.30 4.46 9.23
N LYS A 77 25.17 3.92 8.02
CA LYS A 77 25.60 4.56 6.77
C LYS A 77 24.81 5.86 6.46
N ALA A 78 23.51 5.89 6.77
CA ALA A 78 22.66 7.06 6.56
C ALA A 78 23.00 8.20 7.55
N LYS A 79 23.23 7.87 8.82
CA LYS A 79 23.68 8.80 9.86
C LYS A 79 25.08 9.33 9.56
N ALA A 80 26.00 8.48 9.09
CA ALA A 80 27.33 8.90 8.66
C ALA A 80 27.26 9.89 7.49
N ARG A 81 26.44 9.60 6.47
CA ARG A 81 26.19 10.53 5.35
C ARG A 81 25.56 11.84 5.79
N GLN A 82 24.60 11.83 6.71
CA GLN A 82 24.01 13.06 7.26
C GLN A 82 25.03 13.88 8.07
N LYS A 83 25.86 13.24 8.89
CA LYS A 83 26.94 13.91 9.63
C LYS A 83 27.98 14.50 8.69
N ALA A 84 28.38 13.78 7.63
CA ALA A 84 29.30 14.28 6.61
C ALA A 84 28.72 15.48 5.86
N LYS A 85 27.45 15.42 5.43
CA LYS A 85 26.76 16.56 4.81
C LYS A 85 26.61 17.76 5.75
N LYS A 86 26.33 17.54 7.04
CA LYS A 86 26.27 18.61 8.05
C LYS A 86 27.64 19.26 8.30
N LYS A 87 28.73 18.51 8.21
CA LYS A 87 30.10 19.05 8.26
C LYS A 87 30.49 19.83 7.00
N VAL A 88 30.00 19.42 5.82
CA VAL A 88 30.27 20.11 4.55
C VAL A 88 29.45 21.40 4.41
N VAL A 89 28.26 21.49 5.02
CA VAL A 89 27.41 22.70 5.04
C VAL A 89 27.79 23.68 6.18
N ALA A 90 28.74 23.31 7.04
CA ALA A 90 29.34 24.21 8.03
C ALA A 90 30.77 24.55 7.62
N PRO A 91 30.93 25.44 6.63
CA PRO A 91 31.65 26.69 6.95
C PRO A 91 31.10 27.90 6.18
N VAL A 92 30.87 29.04 6.88
CA VAL A 92 31.11 30.45 6.48
C VAL A 92 30.42 31.36 7.52
N GLY A 93 31.22 32.24 8.16
CA GLY A 93 30.82 33.25 9.18
C GLY A 93 31.28 32.85 10.59
N GLU A 94 32.01 33.62 11.40
CA GLU A 94 32.35 35.06 11.42
C GLU A 94 33.52 35.28 12.43
N GLU A 95 33.97 36.52 12.51
CA GLU A 95 35.23 37.15 12.93
C GLU A 95 35.55 37.24 14.45
N LYS A 96 36.79 37.70 14.75
CA LYS A 96 37.36 38.31 15.98
C LYS A 96 37.94 37.35 17.03
N LYS A 97 39.18 37.53 17.51
CA LYS A 97 39.84 38.77 17.97
C LYS A 97 41.36 38.60 17.96
#